data_AF-A0A2S9GM16-F1
#
_entry.id   AF-A0A2S9GM16-F1
#
_cell.length_a   1.000
_cell.length_b   1.000
_cell.length_c   1.000
_cell.angle_alpha   90.00
_cell.angle_beta   90.00
_cell.angle_gamma   90.00
#
_symmetry.space_group_name_H-M   'P 1'
#
loop_
_entity.id
_entity.type
_entity.pdbx_description
1 polymer ?
#
loop_
_entity_poly.entity_id
_entity_poly.type
_entity_poly.pdbx_seq_one_letter_code
_entity_poly.pdbx_strand_id
1 'polypeptide(L)'
;YTPNTVIARTKVGEQMRIMAERGAAEDGFKKEHGGNGDVGAAVTQIEMLAMSDLSLMVKAGVQWGLFGGAIENLGTERHHQ
;
A
#
# COMPACT_ATOMS: atom_id res chain seq x y z
N TYR A 1 15.62 -17.55 -0.75
CA TYR A 1 15.65 -17.67 0.72
C TYR A 1 16.58 -16.59 1.26
N THR A 2 16.06 -15.63 2.03
CA THR A 2 16.88 -14.60 2.70
C THR A 2 16.91 -14.94 4.20
N PRO A 3 17.95 -15.62 4.70
CA PRO A 3 17.98 -16.13 6.07
C PRO A 3 17.96 -15.04 7.14
N ASN A 4 18.36 -13.82 6.79
CA ASN A 4 18.39 -12.69 7.70
C ASN A 4 17.12 -11.83 7.55
N THR A 5 16.26 -11.91 8.56
CA THR A 5 14.99 -11.16 8.62
C THR A 5 15.19 -9.65 8.64
N VAL A 6 16.32 -9.14 9.14
CA VAL A 6 16.63 -7.72 9.12
C VAL A 6 16.84 -7.26 7.68
N ILE A 7 17.65 -7.98 6.91
CA ILE A 7 17.90 -7.67 5.48
C ILE A 7 16.59 -7.73 4.68
N ALA A 8 15.77 -8.76 4.90
CA ALA A 8 14.48 -8.89 4.22
C ALA A 8 13.54 -7.70 4.53
N ARG A 9 13.45 -7.29 5.79
CA ARG A 9 12.62 -6.14 6.21
C ARG A 9 13.12 -4.83 5.64
N THR A 10 14.44 -4.60 5.63
CA THR A 10 15.05 -3.41 5.03
C THR A 10 14.70 -3.32 3.55
N LYS A 11 14.87 -4.43 2.80
CA LYS A 11 14.55 -4.49 1.38
C LYS A 11 13.07 -4.19 1.09
N VAL A 12 12.15 -4.79 1.84
CA VAL A 12 10.71 -4.51 1.71
C VAL A 12 10.41 -3.04 2.02
N GLY A 13 11.06 -2.47 3.03
CA GLY A 13 10.92 -1.05 3.37
C GLY A 13 11.38 -0.12 2.25
N GLU A 14 12.51 -0.43 1.60
CA GLU A 14 13.02 0.32 0.44
C GLU A 14 12.08 0.21 -0.75
N GLN A 15 11.59 -1.00 -1.05
CA GLN A 15 10.62 -1.23 -2.13
C GLN A 15 9.31 -0.47 -1.88
N MET A 16 8.78 -0.48 -0.66
CA MET A 16 7.60 0.29 -0.28
C MET A 16 7.77 1.79 -0.54
N ARG A 17 8.95 2.36 -0.25
CA ARG A 17 9.24 3.77 -0.53
C ARG A 17 9.25 4.07 -2.03
N ILE A 18 9.94 3.24 -2.81
CA ILE A 18 9.99 3.38 -4.28
C ILE A 18 8.58 3.31 -4.89
N MET A 19 7.73 2.41 -4.37
CA MET A 19 6.35 2.29 -4.82
C MET A 19 5.50 3.50 -4.44
N ALA A 20 5.64 3.99 -3.20
CA ALA A 20 4.95 5.19 -2.74
C ALA A 20 5.31 6.42 -3.58
N GLU A 21 6.60 6.60 -3.91
CA GLU A 21 7.09 7.67 -4.78
C GLU A 21 6.50 7.62 -6.21
N ARG A 22 5.96 6.47 -6.62
CA ARG A 22 5.34 6.25 -7.93
C ARG A 22 3.82 6.18 -7.89
N GLY A 23 3.20 6.59 -6.77
CA GLY A 23 1.74 6.66 -6.66
C GLY A 23 1.05 5.31 -6.50
N ALA A 24 1.77 4.23 -6.15
CA ALA A 24 1.20 2.88 -6.06
C ALA A 24 0.11 2.69 -4.98
N ALA A 25 -0.18 3.72 -4.19
CA ALA A 25 -1.24 3.70 -3.20
C ALA A 25 -2.49 4.49 -3.66
N GLU A 26 -2.34 5.39 -4.64
CA GLU A 26 -3.34 6.42 -4.98
C GLU A 26 -4.68 5.84 -5.42
N ASP A 27 -4.65 4.73 -6.15
CA ASP A 27 -5.87 4.03 -6.62
C ASP A 27 -6.79 3.60 -5.47
N GLY A 28 -6.22 3.33 -4.28
CA GLY A 28 -6.96 2.90 -3.10
C GLY A 28 -7.69 4.00 -2.33
N PHE A 29 -7.46 5.28 -2.65
CA PHE A 29 -8.04 6.43 -1.94
C PHE A 29 -8.93 7.27 -2.86
N LYS A 30 -9.95 7.94 -2.30
CA LYS A 30 -10.82 8.81 -3.10
C LYS A 30 -10.07 10.03 -3.60
N LYS A 31 -10.58 10.60 -4.70
CA LYS A 31 -10.06 11.83 -5.32
C LYS A 31 -10.07 13.03 -4.38
N GLU A 32 -11.08 13.15 -3.52
CA GLU A 32 -11.20 14.21 -2.52
C GLU A 32 -10.08 14.18 -1.46
N HIS A 33 -9.43 13.03 -1.27
CA HIS A 33 -8.29 12.85 -0.36
C HIS A 33 -6.95 12.65 -1.11
N GLY A 34 -6.89 13.02 -2.40
CA GLY A 34 -5.66 12.99 -3.19
C GLY A 34 -5.35 11.67 -3.91
N GLY A 35 -6.28 10.71 -3.94
CA GLY A 35 -6.14 9.47 -4.70
C GLY A 35 -6.80 9.48 -6.09
N ASN A 36 -6.84 8.33 -6.74
CA ASN A 36 -7.50 8.16 -8.05
C ASN A 36 -8.93 7.59 -7.92
N GLY A 37 -9.24 6.92 -6.82
CA GLY A 37 -10.54 6.30 -6.55
C GLY A 37 -10.85 5.07 -7.40
N ASP A 38 -9.82 4.40 -7.94
CA ASP A 38 -9.96 3.18 -8.74
C ASP A 38 -9.71 1.94 -7.88
N VAL A 39 -10.76 1.52 -7.16
CA VAL A 39 -10.71 0.34 -6.28
C VAL A 39 -10.35 -0.93 -7.07
N GLY A 40 -10.75 -1.04 -8.34
CA GLY A 40 -10.41 -2.17 -9.19
C GLY A 40 -8.91 -2.25 -9.44
N ALA A 41 -8.31 -1.13 -9.84
CA ALA A 41 -6.85 -1.03 -10.03
C ALA A 41 -6.09 -1.31 -8.73
N ALA A 42 -6.57 -0.82 -7.58
CA ALA A 42 -5.95 -1.09 -6.28
C ALA A 42 -5.94 -2.59 -5.93
N VAL A 43 -7.05 -3.30 -6.16
CA VAL A 43 -7.12 -4.76 -5.93
C VAL A 43 -6.19 -5.51 -6.89
N THR A 44 -6.19 -5.15 -8.18
CA THR A 44 -5.28 -5.75 -9.18
C THR A 44 -3.81 -5.53 -8.78
N GLN A 45 -3.43 -4.35 -8.30
CA GLN A 45 -2.06 -4.12 -7.85
C GLN A 45 -1.66 -5.02 -6.67
N ILE A 46 -2.54 -5.24 -5.70
CA ILE A 46 -2.29 -6.16 -4.57
C ILE A 46 -2.08 -7.59 -5.09
N GLU A 47 -2.91 -8.04 -6.05
CA GLU A 47 -2.75 -9.36 -6.68
C GLU A 47 -1.41 -9.46 -7.43
N MET A 48 -1.03 -8.44 -8.18
CA MET A 48 0.25 -8.40 -8.89
C MET A 48 1.44 -8.44 -7.93
N LEU A 49 1.35 -7.77 -6.77
CA LEU A 49 2.35 -7.88 -5.72
C LEU A 49 2.41 -9.30 -5.13
N ALA A 50 1.26 -9.94 -4.91
CA ALA A 50 1.22 -11.31 -4.39
C ALA A 50 1.94 -12.30 -5.31
N MET A 51 1.83 -12.09 -6.63
CA MET A 51 2.53 -12.87 -7.65
C MET A 51 4.05 -12.61 -7.68
N SER A 52 4.51 -11.46 -7.19
CA SER A 52 5.91 -11.06 -7.23
C SER A 52 6.66 -11.29 -5.90
N ASP A 53 6.14 -10.76 -4.80
CA ASP A 53 6.73 -10.85 -3.47
C ASP A 53 5.65 -10.74 -2.38
N LEU A 54 5.40 -11.85 -1.69
CA LEU A 54 4.38 -11.93 -0.63
C LEU A 54 4.70 -11.06 0.59
N SER A 55 5.98 -10.80 0.90
CA SER A 55 6.33 -9.95 2.03
C SER A 55 6.02 -8.48 1.72
N LEU A 56 6.33 -8.06 0.49
CA LEU A 56 5.96 -6.73 0.00
C LEU A 56 4.45 -6.58 -0.10
N MET A 57 3.75 -7.58 -0.64
CA MET A 57 2.28 -7.60 -0.69
C MET A 57 1.65 -7.42 0.69
N VAL A 58 2.07 -8.20 1.69
CA VAL A 58 1.54 -8.07 3.06
C VAL A 58 1.83 -6.67 3.61
N LYS A 59 3.03 -6.12 3.37
CA LYS A 59 3.37 -4.79 3.86
C LYS A 59 2.52 -3.69 3.22
N ALA A 60 2.34 -3.75 1.90
CA ALA A 60 1.51 -2.81 1.15
C ALA A 60 0.03 -2.93 1.55
N GLY A 61 -0.50 -4.16 1.60
CA GLY A 61 -1.89 -4.43 1.97
C GLY A 61 -2.23 -3.99 3.40
N VAL A 62 -1.32 -4.15 4.36
CA VAL A 62 -1.51 -3.62 5.72
C VAL A 62 -1.46 -2.09 5.72
N GLN A 63 -0.48 -1.48 5.05
CA GLN A 63 -0.25 -0.04 5.11
C GLN A 63 -1.34 0.76 4.38
N TRP A 64 -1.65 0.40 3.14
CA TRP A 64 -2.57 1.16 2.28
C TRP A 64 -3.97 0.56 2.29
N GLY A 65 -4.09 -0.77 2.39
CA GLY A 65 -5.38 -1.44 2.49
C GLY A 65 -6.01 -1.33 3.87
N LEU A 66 -5.46 -2.01 4.88
CA LEU A 66 -6.08 -2.08 6.21
C LEU A 66 -5.98 -0.76 6.97
N PHE A 67 -4.77 -0.23 7.17
CA PHE A 67 -4.58 1.00 7.93
C PHE A 67 -5.08 2.22 7.15
N GLY A 68 -4.61 2.39 5.91
CA GLY A 68 -5.05 3.45 5.01
C GLY A 68 -6.56 3.40 4.74
N GLY A 69 -7.09 2.24 4.38
CA GLY A 69 -8.52 2.07 4.15
C GLY A 69 -9.39 2.29 5.39
N ALA A 70 -8.90 1.97 6.60
CA ALA A 70 -9.63 2.32 7.82
C ALA A 70 -9.73 3.84 8.00
N ILE A 71 -8.64 4.58 7.74
CA ILE A 71 -8.68 6.04 7.74
C ILE A 71 -9.62 6.55 6.64
N GLU A 72 -9.52 6.03 5.43
CA GLU A 72 -10.34 6.45 4.29
C GLU A 72 -11.84 6.29 4.54
N ASN A 73 -12.25 5.19 5.17
CA ASN A 73 -13.66 4.85 5.33
C ASN A 73 -14.27 5.29 6.68
N LEU A 74 -13.46 5.37 7.74
CA LEU A 74 -13.93 5.64 9.11
C LEU A 74 -13.33 6.92 9.70
N GLY A 75 -12.38 7.54 9.01
CA GLY A 75 -11.76 8.79 9.41
C GLY A 75 -12.74 9.96 9.37
N THR A 76 -12.51 10.91 10.26
CA THR A 76 -13.10 12.26 10.19
C THR A 76 -12.23 13.17 9.33
N GLU A 77 -12.76 14.33 8.94
CA GLU A 77 -12.06 15.39 8.18
C GLU A 77 -10.60 15.61 8.60
N ARG A 78 -10.32 15.65 9.92
CA ARG A 78 -8.94 15.84 10.43
C ARG A 78 -7.97 14.74 9.98
N HIS A 79 -8.45 13.51 9.77
CA HIS A 79 -7.62 12.38 9.36
C HIS A 79 -7.35 12.37 7.86
N HIS A 80 -8.09 13.15 7.08
CA HIS A 80 -7.96 13.28 5.63
C HIS A 80 -7.13 14.51 5.21
N GLN A 81 -6.65 15.31 6.18
CA GLN A 81 -5.71 16.42 6.00
C GLN A 81 -4.28 15.99 6.32
#